data_AF-A0A4Q9MXC0-F1
#
_entry.id   AF-A0A4Q9MXC0-F1
#
_cell.length_a   1.000
_cell.length_b   1.000
_cell.length_c   1.000
_cell.angle_alpha   90.00
_cell.angle_beta   90.00
_cell.angle_gamma   90.00
#
_symmetry.space_group_name_H-M   'P 1'
#
loop_
_entity.id
_entity.type
_entity.pdbx_description
1 polymer ?
#
loop_
_entity_poly.entity_id
_entity_poly.type
_entity_poly.pdbx_seq_one_letter_code
_entity_poly.pdbx_strand_id
1 'polypeptide(L)'
;MPKEILYVQAGTFANFVGTHFWNAQEGYFTYSHDEEPAVYHDRSFREGLNNKGESTYCPRLLLFDRKSQFGALSDELYRSNDSSTAGQWEGGVIEYRQEPIPKSQYQTRLDQGEPEDDAQVNEDLAPDSHQIRFWSDYSRVFLHPRTLQRLPDLADWEAADGEWIKSRESFQQYDIDHDLMENEMRNFVEECDGLQGLQLFSDCPAFGGFTDAFLTAFLDEFPKLTSLAFSFLSDASSNATVTAEEPEATKALNDALSLRSLYSLSTLNVPIQHPSAWERGDWLDDLRLEMRSPYHTSALLSTHIESATLPFRLKASEHDMSSISGLLNMSGTTGTAHIAGTYPLSAAASDAQKKVYDFSAVTEFRGKSRSQKLATEYGRAQVLRGDFSSTEWLKLNGMFPLNTPTSISFRAPAYPTPTSFPRIVKEASMLSSSSSNRSSQNGVSDIYHNVFSALTTSSATSQLFASHARLAQECVDKRAEVVTRMGLEFDEIRELKDDLWALCDQYADDGGEGREDADEEIGEDEE
;
A
#
# COMPACT_ATOMS: atom_id res chain seq x y z
N MET A 1 6.62 26.75 -3.12
CA MET A 1 5.72 26.62 -1.96
C MET A 1 5.74 25.15 -1.54
N PRO A 2 5.62 24.86 -0.24
CA PRO A 2 5.45 23.49 0.25
C PRO A 2 4.29 22.82 -0.48
N LYS A 3 4.44 21.52 -0.76
CA LYS A 3 3.45 20.66 -1.43
C LYS A 3 3.25 19.44 -0.54
N GLU A 4 2.76 19.66 0.67
CA GLU A 4 2.64 18.61 1.68
C GLU A 4 1.64 17.54 1.25
N ILE A 5 1.85 16.31 1.74
CA ILE A 5 1.03 15.16 1.43
C ILE A 5 0.51 14.63 2.77
N LEU A 6 -0.79 14.41 2.84
CA LEU A 6 -1.37 13.69 3.95
C LEU A 6 -1.37 12.20 3.64
N TYR A 7 -1.02 11.39 4.64
CA TYR A 7 -0.99 9.94 4.51
C TYR A 7 -2.06 9.31 5.39
N VAL A 8 -2.69 8.26 4.88
CA VAL A 8 -3.64 7.44 5.63
C VAL A 8 -3.29 5.98 5.46
N GLN A 9 -3.30 5.23 6.56
CA GLN A 9 -3.09 3.79 6.57
C GLN A 9 -4.25 3.14 7.31
N ALA A 10 -4.95 2.21 6.66
CA ALA A 10 -6.13 1.55 7.21
C ALA A 10 -5.99 0.04 7.07
N GLY A 11 -5.66 -0.62 8.18
CA GLY A 11 -5.51 -2.06 8.26
C GLY A 11 -4.10 -2.54 8.57
N THR A 12 -4.00 -3.78 9.03
CA THR A 12 -2.76 -4.34 9.55
C THR A 12 -1.69 -4.46 8.47
N PHE A 13 -2.01 -5.00 7.29
CA PHE A 13 -1.03 -5.15 6.21
C PHE A 13 -0.63 -3.78 5.63
N ALA A 14 -1.58 -2.85 5.50
CA ALA A 14 -1.32 -1.45 5.19
C ALA A 14 -0.34 -0.80 6.18
N ASN A 15 -0.44 -1.11 7.47
CA ASN A 15 0.48 -0.62 8.51
C ASN A 15 1.86 -1.30 8.45
N PHE A 16 1.94 -2.58 8.06
CA PHE A 16 3.22 -3.26 7.77
C PHE A 16 3.95 -2.58 6.59
N VAL A 17 3.25 -2.33 5.48
CA VAL A 17 3.78 -1.59 4.32
C VAL A 17 4.15 -0.16 4.73
N GLY A 18 3.28 0.47 5.50
CA GLY A 18 3.46 1.81 6.03
C GLY A 18 4.72 1.97 6.87
N THR A 19 4.99 1.02 7.77
CA THR A 19 6.18 1.08 8.63
C THR A 19 7.46 1.01 7.81
N HIS A 20 7.54 0.13 6.81
CA HIS A 20 8.68 0.10 5.88
C HIS A 20 8.81 1.39 5.08
N PHE A 21 7.69 1.97 4.65
CA PHE A 21 7.64 3.20 3.87
C PHE A 21 8.21 4.38 4.65
N TRP A 22 7.87 4.49 5.94
CA TRP A 22 8.39 5.53 6.81
C TRP A 22 9.84 5.30 7.22
N ASN A 23 10.22 4.06 7.51
CA ASN A 23 11.60 3.69 7.83
C ASN A 23 12.56 4.01 6.67
N ALA A 24 12.16 3.72 5.43
CA ALA A 24 12.95 4.08 4.26
C ALA A 24 13.08 5.60 4.09
N GLN A 25 12.01 6.36 4.37
CA GLN A 25 12.06 7.81 4.30
C GLN A 25 12.92 8.45 5.39
N GLU A 26 13.00 7.81 6.57
CA GLU A 26 13.90 8.23 7.64
C GLU A 26 15.37 8.13 7.20
N GLY A 27 15.72 7.13 6.39
CA GLY A 27 17.05 7.00 5.78
C GLY A 27 17.44 8.12 4.81
N TYR A 28 16.55 9.07 4.49
CA TYR A 28 16.90 10.25 3.69
C TYR A 28 17.36 11.44 4.52
N PHE A 29 17.11 11.48 5.84
CA PHE A 29 17.46 12.64 6.65
C PHE A 29 18.98 12.86 6.63
N THR A 30 19.40 14.03 6.15
CA THR A 30 20.82 14.42 6.17
C THR A 30 21.12 15.16 7.47
N TYR A 31 21.91 14.55 8.34
CA TYR A 31 22.36 15.15 9.60
C TYR A 31 23.69 15.90 9.47
N SER A 32 24.32 15.86 8.29
CA SER A 32 25.55 16.58 7.97
C SER A 32 25.24 17.94 7.33
N HIS A 33 26.00 18.98 7.70
CA HIS A 33 25.81 20.34 7.16
C HIS A 33 26.27 20.51 5.71
N ASP A 34 26.99 19.54 5.14
CA ASP A 34 27.65 19.66 3.84
C ASP A 34 26.91 18.96 2.68
N GLU A 35 25.83 18.21 2.94
CA GLU A 35 25.02 17.56 1.90
C GLU A 35 23.59 18.12 1.83
N GLU A 36 23.22 18.65 0.66
CA GLU A 36 21.83 19.00 0.39
C GLU A 36 21.00 17.72 0.20
N PRO A 37 19.88 17.55 0.94
CA PRO A 37 19.04 16.37 0.78
C PRO A 37 18.37 16.38 -0.58
N ALA A 38 18.26 15.21 -1.21
CA ALA A 38 17.63 15.05 -2.52
C ALA A 38 16.10 15.24 -2.49
N VAL A 39 15.49 15.16 -1.30
CA VAL A 39 14.04 15.23 -1.08
C VAL A 39 13.65 16.40 -0.18
N TYR A 40 12.41 16.86 -0.31
CA TYR A 40 11.76 17.77 0.64
C TYR A 40 11.10 16.97 1.76
N HIS A 41 11.78 16.81 2.91
CA HIS A 41 11.27 16.04 4.05
C HIS A 41 9.93 16.59 4.57
N ASP A 42 9.78 17.91 4.58
CA ASP A 42 8.59 18.61 5.09
C ASP A 42 7.30 18.30 4.29
N ARG A 43 7.44 17.71 3.08
CA ARG A 43 6.26 17.25 2.33
C ARG A 43 5.59 16.04 2.97
N SER A 44 6.32 15.24 3.75
CA SER A 44 5.78 14.04 4.40
C SER A 44 5.87 14.08 5.92
N PHE A 45 6.83 14.83 6.44
CA PHE A 45 7.06 15.00 7.87
C PHE A 45 6.66 16.39 8.32
N ARG A 46 6.45 16.50 9.63
CA ARG A 46 6.27 17.75 10.35
C ARG A 46 7.14 17.71 11.61
N GLU A 47 7.50 18.89 12.11
CA GLU A 47 8.18 18.98 13.40
C GLU A 47 7.23 18.52 14.53
N GLY A 48 7.78 17.78 15.48
CA GLY A 48 7.09 17.27 16.65
C GLY A 48 8.03 17.20 17.85
N LEU A 49 7.54 16.70 18.97
CA LEU A 49 8.33 16.47 20.17
C LEU A 49 8.36 14.98 20.49
N ASN A 50 9.55 14.46 20.80
CA ASN A 50 9.68 13.09 21.28
C ASN A 50 9.25 12.98 22.76
N ASN A 51 9.26 11.77 23.32
CA ASN A 51 8.88 11.51 24.72
C ASN A 51 9.79 12.22 25.76
N LYS A 52 10.93 12.77 25.34
CA LYS A 52 11.86 13.55 26.17
C LYS A 52 11.68 15.07 26.01
N GLY A 53 10.75 15.52 25.16
CA GLY A 53 10.52 16.93 24.84
C GLY A 53 11.54 17.53 23.87
N GLU A 54 12.31 16.70 23.17
CA GLU A 54 13.27 17.13 22.15
C GLU A 54 12.58 17.20 20.78
N SER A 55 13.00 18.15 19.93
CA SER A 55 12.48 18.27 18.57
C SER A 55 12.77 17.01 17.76
N THR A 56 11.74 16.49 17.08
CA THR A 56 11.79 15.31 16.22
C THR A 56 10.90 15.51 15.00
N TYR A 57 10.95 14.60 14.05
CA TYR A 57 10.10 14.62 12.87
C TYR A 57 9.08 13.49 12.94
N CYS A 58 7.80 13.86 12.86
CA CYS A 58 6.69 12.92 12.81
C CYS A 58 6.09 12.90 11.39
N PRO A 59 5.71 11.74 10.85
CA PRO A 59 4.92 11.69 9.63
C PRO A 59 3.58 12.45 9.74
N ARG A 60 3.13 13.08 8.65
CA ARG A 60 1.77 13.60 8.48
C ARG A 60 0.82 12.45 8.16
N LEU A 61 0.54 11.64 9.16
CA LEU A 61 -0.11 10.34 9.01
C LEU A 61 -1.31 10.22 9.96
N LEU A 62 -2.41 9.68 9.43
CA LEU A 62 -3.47 9.02 10.21
C LEU A 62 -3.36 7.50 10.00
N LEU A 63 -3.22 6.76 11.09
CA LEU A 63 -3.00 5.32 11.09
C LEU A 63 -4.13 4.65 11.86
N PHE A 64 -4.93 3.84 11.15
CA PHE A 64 -6.05 3.08 11.68
C PHE A 64 -5.69 1.60 11.79
N ASP A 65 -5.90 1.05 12.98
CA ASP A 65 -5.85 -0.39 13.21
C ASP A 65 -6.72 -0.76 14.42
N ARG A 66 -6.91 -2.07 14.62
CA ARG A 66 -7.53 -2.59 15.84
C ARG A 66 -6.59 -2.40 17.03
N LYS A 67 -7.13 -2.13 18.22
CA LYS A 67 -6.36 -1.86 19.46
C LYS A 67 -5.28 -2.92 19.73
N SER A 68 -5.62 -4.20 19.52
CA SER A 68 -4.71 -5.34 19.68
C SER A 68 -3.50 -5.33 18.75
N GLN A 69 -3.54 -4.62 17.62
CA GLN A 69 -2.49 -4.64 16.59
C GLN A 69 -1.38 -3.61 16.81
N PHE A 70 -1.54 -2.67 17.74
CA PHE A 70 -0.52 -1.65 18.03
C PHE A 70 0.72 -2.20 18.76
N GLY A 71 0.68 -3.45 19.24
CA GLY A 71 1.81 -4.07 19.93
C GLY A 71 2.26 -3.25 21.16
N ALA A 72 3.56 -3.00 21.27
CA ALA A 72 4.12 -2.23 22.39
C ALA A 72 3.69 -0.74 22.41
N LEU A 73 3.19 -0.19 21.28
CA LEU A 73 2.65 1.18 21.23
C LEU A 73 1.27 1.31 21.89
N SER A 74 0.64 0.20 22.28
CA SER A 74 -0.65 0.23 22.98
C SER A 74 -0.57 0.92 24.35
N ASP A 75 0.57 0.84 25.05
CA ASP A 75 0.72 1.27 26.46
C ASP A 75 1.12 2.76 26.62
N GLU A 76 1.79 3.37 25.63
CA GLU A 76 2.40 4.71 25.79
C GLU A 76 1.38 5.86 26.00
N LEU A 77 0.14 5.72 25.52
CA LEU A 77 -0.92 6.72 25.68
C LEU A 77 -1.77 6.54 26.95
N TYR A 78 -1.84 5.33 27.52
CA TYR A 78 -2.53 5.13 28.80
C TYR A 78 -1.75 5.75 29.97
N ARG A 79 -0.43 5.99 29.81
CA ARG A 79 0.35 6.72 30.81
C ARG A 79 -0.01 8.21 30.92
N SER A 80 -0.48 8.85 29.84
CA SER A 80 -0.78 10.28 29.86
C SER A 80 -2.16 10.63 30.43
N ASN A 81 -3.16 9.74 30.33
CA ASN A 81 -4.54 10.05 30.72
C ASN A 81 -4.93 9.66 32.15
N ASP A 82 -4.25 8.71 32.79
CA ASP A 82 -4.72 8.14 34.08
C ASP A 82 -4.23 8.86 35.35
N SER A 83 -3.52 9.98 35.23
CA SER A 83 -3.12 10.76 36.41
C SER A 83 -4.24 11.62 37.01
N SER A 84 -5.43 11.69 36.42
CA SER A 84 -6.47 12.66 36.81
C SER A 84 -7.87 12.11 37.15
N THR A 85 -8.21 10.86 36.84
CA THR A 85 -9.60 10.33 36.97
C THR A 85 -9.83 9.40 38.18
N ALA A 86 -8.79 8.87 38.81
CA ALA A 86 -8.93 7.95 39.95
C ALA A 86 -9.40 8.62 41.27
N GLY A 87 -9.61 9.94 41.30
CA GLY A 87 -9.88 10.69 42.52
C GLY A 87 -11.35 10.86 42.92
N GLN A 88 -12.34 10.38 42.15
CA GLN A 88 -13.76 10.74 42.34
C GLN A 88 -14.71 9.61 42.81
N TRP A 89 -14.25 8.36 42.91
CA TRP A 89 -15.08 7.22 43.36
C TRP A 89 -14.57 6.65 44.70
N GLU A 90 -15.40 6.70 45.75
CA GLU A 90 -15.10 6.17 47.10
C GLU A 90 -15.42 4.67 47.27
N GLY A 91 -15.83 3.98 46.19
CA GLY A 91 -16.04 2.53 46.19
C GLY A 91 -14.73 1.77 45.93
N GLY A 92 -14.57 0.58 46.52
CA GLY A 92 -13.41 -0.27 46.23
C GLY A 92 -13.42 -0.73 44.77
N VAL A 93 -12.63 -0.08 43.93
CA VAL A 93 -12.39 -0.47 42.54
C VAL A 93 -11.22 -1.46 42.53
N ILE A 94 -11.48 -2.68 42.04
CA ILE A 94 -10.41 -3.63 41.69
C ILE A 94 -10.17 -3.45 40.19
N GLU A 95 -9.06 -2.78 39.86
CA GLU A 95 -8.63 -2.59 38.48
C GLU A 95 -7.91 -3.86 37.99
N TYR A 96 -8.42 -4.48 36.93
CA TYR A 96 -7.73 -5.56 36.21
C TYR A 96 -7.12 -4.97 34.94
N ARG A 97 -5.80 -4.76 34.95
CA ARG A 97 -5.05 -4.26 33.79
C ARG A 97 -4.36 -5.42 33.08
N GLN A 98 -4.51 -5.48 31.75
CA GLN A 98 -3.79 -6.44 30.93
C GLN A 98 -2.27 -6.19 31.03
N GLU A 99 -1.47 -7.26 31.05
CA GLU A 99 -0.02 -7.11 31.06
C GLU A 99 0.46 -6.38 29.79
N PRO A 100 1.30 -5.34 29.92
CA PRO A 100 1.81 -4.61 28.77
C PRO A 100 2.57 -5.51 27.80
N ILE A 101 2.34 -5.34 26.50
CA ILE A 101 3.07 -6.07 25.47
C ILE A 101 4.54 -5.61 25.50
N PRO A 102 5.52 -6.50 25.70
CA PRO A 102 6.92 -6.12 25.75
C PRO A 102 7.40 -5.65 24.38
N LYS A 103 8.28 -4.62 24.38
CA LYS A 103 8.97 -4.13 23.18
C LYS A 103 9.73 -5.27 22.51
N SER A 104 9.81 -5.22 21.19
CA SER A 104 10.64 -6.14 20.41
C SER A 104 12.12 -5.98 20.78
N GLN A 105 12.93 -6.99 20.45
CA GLN A 105 14.39 -6.90 20.61
C GLN A 105 14.97 -5.75 19.78
N TYR A 106 14.40 -5.49 18.60
CA TYR A 106 14.81 -4.41 17.73
C TYR A 106 14.52 -3.03 18.35
N GLN A 107 13.29 -2.82 18.84
CA GLN A 107 12.91 -1.58 19.55
C GLN A 107 13.77 -1.33 20.80
N THR A 108 14.07 -2.39 21.55
CA THR A 108 14.91 -2.29 22.74
C THR A 108 16.33 -1.82 22.41
N ARG A 109 16.89 -2.27 21.27
CA ARG A 109 18.20 -1.83 20.77
C ARG A 109 18.17 -0.39 20.28
N LEU A 110 17.13 0.00 19.54
CA LEU A 110 16.92 1.40 19.12
C LEU A 110 16.87 2.35 20.32
N ASP A 111 16.12 2.00 21.38
CA ASP A 111 16.01 2.81 22.59
C ASP A 111 17.35 2.98 23.33
N GLN A 112 18.23 1.98 23.24
CA GLN A 112 19.56 1.98 23.88
C GLN A 112 20.61 2.75 23.07
N GLY A 113 20.29 3.12 21.82
CA GLY A 113 21.23 3.78 20.92
C GLY A 113 22.45 2.91 20.60
N GLU A 114 22.30 1.58 20.61
CA GLU A 114 23.38 0.67 20.22
C GLU A 114 23.78 0.95 18.76
N PRO A 115 25.09 1.04 18.46
CA PRO A 115 25.55 1.42 17.12
C PRO A 115 25.05 0.43 16.08
N GLU A 116 24.36 0.96 15.06
CA GLU A 116 23.84 0.18 13.93
C GLU A 116 24.96 -0.54 13.12
N ASP A 117 26.22 -0.13 13.33
CA ASP A 117 27.44 -0.69 12.70
C ASP A 117 27.60 -2.20 12.98
N ASP A 118 27.33 -2.64 14.21
CA ASP A 118 27.46 -4.07 14.55
C ASP A 118 26.35 -4.91 13.87
N ALA A 119 25.18 -4.30 13.62
CA ALA A 119 24.02 -4.94 12.96
C ALA A 119 24.15 -5.10 11.44
N GLN A 120 25.12 -4.42 10.83
CA GLN A 120 25.37 -4.48 9.39
C GLN A 120 26.41 -5.55 9.04
N VAL A 121 27.28 -5.94 9.99
CA VAL A 121 28.30 -6.99 9.82
C VAL A 121 27.83 -8.36 10.31
N ASN A 122 26.85 -8.40 11.22
CA ASN A 122 26.30 -9.64 11.77
C ASN A 122 24.90 -9.93 11.18
N GLU A 123 24.76 -11.02 10.41
CA GLU A 123 23.46 -11.50 9.89
C GLU A 123 22.41 -11.67 11.01
N ASP A 124 22.86 -11.88 12.25
CA ASP A 124 22.05 -12.14 13.44
C ASP A 124 21.29 -10.91 14.00
N LEU A 125 21.40 -9.73 13.39
CA LEU A 125 20.92 -8.47 13.99
C LEU A 125 19.78 -7.75 13.26
N ALA A 126 19.44 -8.12 12.01
CA ALA A 126 18.15 -7.72 11.43
C ALA A 126 17.02 -8.48 12.15
N PRO A 127 15.82 -7.92 12.34
CA PRO A 127 14.73 -8.67 12.93
C PRO A 127 14.44 -9.92 12.11
N ASP A 128 14.49 -11.09 12.75
CA ASP A 128 14.03 -12.33 12.13
C ASP A 128 12.52 -12.22 11.87
N SER A 129 12.08 -12.68 10.71
CA SER A 129 10.68 -12.75 10.30
C SER A 129 9.80 -13.37 11.39
N HIS A 130 10.29 -14.42 12.04
CA HIS A 130 9.56 -15.12 13.11
C HIS A 130 9.47 -14.35 14.43
N GLN A 131 10.26 -13.29 14.63
CA GLN A 131 10.23 -12.45 15.82
C GLN A 131 9.31 -11.24 15.68
N ILE A 132 8.95 -10.86 14.45
CA ILE A 132 8.03 -9.75 14.19
C ILE A 132 6.60 -10.21 14.41
N ARG A 133 5.93 -9.61 15.39
CA ARG A 133 4.54 -9.90 15.74
C ARG A 133 3.60 -8.80 15.24
N PHE A 134 4.06 -7.55 15.32
CA PHE A 134 3.29 -6.36 14.96
C PHE A 134 4.08 -5.49 13.99
N TRP A 135 3.38 -4.66 13.20
CA TRP A 135 4.02 -3.65 12.36
C TRP A 135 4.87 -2.67 13.19
N SER A 136 4.49 -2.41 14.45
CA SER A 136 5.21 -1.51 15.35
C SER A 136 6.53 -2.09 15.88
N ASP A 137 6.76 -3.40 15.78
CA ASP A 137 7.96 -4.06 16.31
C ASP A 137 9.26 -3.60 15.61
N TYR A 138 9.17 -2.97 14.44
CA TYR A 138 10.33 -2.50 13.66
C TYR A 138 10.21 -1.04 13.20
N SER A 139 9.28 -0.26 13.78
CA SER A 139 9.15 1.18 13.49
C SER A 139 10.36 1.98 13.99
N ARG A 140 10.97 2.77 13.12
CA ARG A 140 12.09 3.67 13.47
C ARG A 140 11.62 5.10 13.72
N VAL A 141 10.52 5.50 13.08
CA VAL A 141 10.01 6.87 13.17
C VAL A 141 9.19 7.10 14.42
N PHE A 142 9.26 8.33 14.95
CA PHE A 142 8.36 8.78 16.00
C PHE A 142 6.99 9.12 15.42
N LEU A 143 5.95 8.50 15.98
CA LEU A 143 4.56 8.77 15.60
C LEU A 143 3.96 9.81 16.54
N HIS A 144 3.25 10.78 15.98
CA HIS A 144 2.56 11.76 16.81
C HIS A 144 1.34 11.11 17.48
N PRO A 145 0.93 11.52 18.70
CA PRO A 145 -0.28 10.98 19.34
C PRO A 145 -1.54 11.04 18.46
N ARG A 146 -1.74 12.13 17.70
CA ARG A 146 -2.88 12.26 16.75
C ARG A 146 -2.81 11.31 15.55
N THR A 147 -1.65 10.70 15.30
CA THR A 147 -1.51 9.72 14.21
C THR A 147 -2.19 8.40 14.56
N LEU A 148 -2.20 8.00 15.83
CA LEU A 148 -2.64 6.67 16.24
C LEU A 148 -4.16 6.64 16.45
N GLN A 149 -4.90 6.13 15.46
CA GLN A 149 -6.35 6.00 15.48
C GLN A 149 -6.73 4.56 15.80
N ARG A 150 -7.19 4.30 17.03
CA ARG A 150 -7.35 2.93 17.56
C ARG A 150 -8.81 2.50 17.52
N LEU A 151 -9.13 1.61 16.59
CA LEU A 151 -10.46 1.01 16.49
C LEU A 151 -10.67 -0.06 17.58
N PRO A 152 -11.89 -0.23 18.10
CA PRO A 152 -12.23 -1.35 18.97
C PRO A 152 -11.84 -2.70 18.33
N ASP A 153 -11.33 -3.59 19.17
CA ASP A 153 -11.12 -4.99 18.78
C ASP A 153 -12.48 -5.66 18.54
N LEU A 154 -12.51 -6.58 17.58
CA LEU A 154 -13.67 -7.39 17.29
C LEU A 154 -13.79 -8.52 18.33
N ALA A 155 -15.01 -9.00 18.56
CA ALA A 155 -15.19 -10.19 19.39
C ALA A 155 -14.63 -11.44 18.68
N ASP A 156 -14.21 -12.45 19.44
CA ASP A 156 -13.58 -13.68 18.89
C ASP A 156 -14.43 -14.43 17.85
N TRP A 157 -15.75 -14.21 17.83
CA TRP A 157 -16.69 -14.81 16.89
C TRP A 157 -17.02 -13.93 15.68
N GLU A 158 -16.55 -12.68 15.65
CA GLU A 158 -16.77 -11.76 14.55
C GLU A 158 -15.69 -11.93 13.48
N ALA A 159 -16.10 -12.07 12.23
CA ALA A 159 -15.17 -12.01 11.11
C ALA A 159 -14.77 -10.55 10.87
N ALA A 160 -13.47 -10.29 10.77
CA ALA A 160 -12.98 -8.97 10.36
C ALA A 160 -13.16 -8.75 8.85
N ASP A 161 -12.99 -9.81 8.07
CA ASP A 161 -12.92 -9.74 6.61
C ASP A 161 -14.29 -9.91 5.94
N GLY A 162 -14.53 -9.14 4.89
CA GLY A 162 -15.71 -9.25 4.02
C GLY A 162 -16.99 -8.63 4.60
N GLU A 163 -16.90 -7.92 5.71
CA GLU A 163 -18.04 -7.25 6.37
C GLU A 163 -18.17 -5.79 5.89
N TRP A 164 -18.56 -5.62 4.61
CA TRP A 164 -18.61 -4.30 3.95
C TRP A 164 -19.40 -3.25 4.74
N ILE A 165 -20.68 -3.53 5.05
CA ILE A 165 -21.56 -2.57 5.72
C ILE A 165 -21.05 -2.24 7.12
N LYS A 166 -20.68 -3.25 7.92
CA LYS A 166 -20.17 -3.03 9.28
C LYS A 166 -18.87 -2.24 9.30
N SER A 167 -17.96 -2.49 8.35
CA SER A 167 -16.71 -1.71 8.27
C SER A 167 -16.99 -0.24 7.93
N ARG A 168 -17.98 0.03 7.08
CA ARG A 168 -18.45 1.38 6.74
C ARG A 168 -19.09 2.09 7.94
N GLU A 169 -20.00 1.42 8.63
CA GLU A 169 -20.62 1.93 9.87
C GLU A 169 -19.57 2.15 10.97
N SER A 170 -18.56 1.28 11.06
CA SER A 170 -17.46 1.42 12.02
C SER A 170 -16.67 2.71 11.82
N PHE A 171 -16.46 3.17 10.57
CA PHE A 171 -15.85 4.49 10.34
C PHE A 171 -16.78 5.61 10.81
N GLN A 172 -18.04 5.58 10.39
CA GLN A 172 -19.01 6.64 10.71
C GLN A 172 -19.17 6.81 12.23
N GLN A 173 -19.29 5.69 12.95
CA GLN A 173 -19.36 5.73 14.41
C GLN A 173 -18.05 6.23 15.02
N TYR A 174 -16.90 5.82 14.49
CA TYR A 174 -15.60 6.29 14.98
C TYR A 174 -15.44 7.81 14.81
N ASP A 175 -15.84 8.34 13.65
CA ASP A 175 -15.82 9.78 13.37
C ASP A 175 -16.76 10.55 14.29
N ILE A 176 -17.97 10.05 14.55
CA ILE A 176 -18.90 10.64 15.53
C ILE A 176 -18.32 10.64 16.95
N ASP A 177 -17.65 9.56 17.35
CA ASP A 177 -17.16 9.39 18.72
C ASP A 177 -15.90 10.21 19.01
N HIS A 178 -15.07 10.46 17.99
CA HIS A 178 -13.76 11.11 18.12
C HIS A 178 -13.67 12.48 17.43
N ASP A 179 -14.73 12.88 16.71
CA ASP A 179 -14.74 14.06 15.82
C ASP A 179 -13.52 14.04 14.87
N LEU A 180 -13.16 12.87 14.33
CA LEU A 180 -11.90 12.65 13.60
C LEU A 180 -11.71 13.66 12.45
N MET A 181 -12.75 13.84 11.63
CA MET A 181 -12.73 14.76 10.49
C MET A 181 -12.58 16.22 10.95
N GLU A 182 -13.29 16.61 12.01
CA GLU A 182 -13.28 17.98 12.53
C GLU A 182 -12.06 18.32 13.40
N ASN A 183 -11.37 17.31 13.94
CA ASN A 183 -10.21 17.46 14.81
C ASN A 183 -8.93 17.01 14.13
N GLU A 184 -8.52 15.74 14.28
CA GLU A 184 -7.19 15.27 13.89
C GLU A 184 -6.93 15.49 12.40
N MET A 185 -7.93 15.21 11.57
CA MET A 185 -7.84 15.40 10.13
C MET A 185 -7.70 16.88 9.77
N ARG A 186 -8.66 17.72 10.22
CA ARG A 186 -8.63 19.18 10.02
C ARG A 186 -7.31 19.79 10.50
N ASN A 187 -6.80 19.39 11.67
CA ASN A 187 -5.52 19.85 12.19
C ASN A 187 -4.36 19.52 11.25
N PHE A 188 -4.27 18.29 10.73
CA PHE A 188 -3.21 17.93 9.79
C PHE A 188 -3.28 18.74 8.48
N VAL A 189 -4.48 19.05 8.00
CA VAL A 189 -4.69 19.88 6.81
C VAL A 189 -4.30 21.33 7.07
N GLU A 190 -4.73 21.91 8.20
CA GLU A 190 -4.44 23.30 8.58
C GLU A 190 -2.95 23.54 8.87
N GLU A 191 -2.21 22.49 9.27
CA GLU A 191 -0.76 22.50 9.45
C GLU A 191 0.02 22.44 8.12
N CYS A 192 -0.65 22.36 6.96
CA CYS A 192 -0.01 22.36 5.64
C CYS A 192 -0.11 23.74 4.99
N ASP A 193 1.00 24.28 4.47
CA ASP A 193 0.99 25.52 3.71
C ASP A 193 0.37 25.32 2.31
N GLY A 194 0.53 24.13 1.73
CA GLY A 194 0.01 23.78 0.42
C GLY A 194 -0.23 22.28 0.28
N LEU A 195 -1.40 21.80 0.70
CA LEU A 195 -1.75 20.39 0.59
C LEU A 195 -1.85 19.95 -0.88
N GLN A 196 -0.97 19.04 -1.27
CA GLN A 196 -0.91 18.42 -2.59
C GLN A 196 -2.02 17.39 -2.79
N GLY A 197 -2.35 16.64 -1.74
CA GLY A 197 -3.30 15.54 -1.81
C GLY A 197 -3.14 14.52 -0.70
N LEU A 198 -3.86 13.41 -0.87
CA LEU A 198 -3.96 12.30 0.05
C LEU A 198 -3.33 11.04 -0.57
N GLN A 199 -2.42 10.38 0.15
CA GLN A 199 -1.95 9.05 -0.20
C GLN A 199 -2.47 8.03 0.81
N LEU A 200 -3.23 7.05 0.34
CA LEU A 200 -3.93 6.06 1.16
C LEU A 200 -3.39 4.66 0.93
N PHE A 201 -3.16 3.92 2.02
CA PHE A 201 -2.96 2.47 2.03
C PHE A 201 -4.16 1.82 2.72
N SER A 202 -4.83 0.87 2.07
CA SER A 202 -6.05 0.27 2.59
C SER A 202 -6.09 -1.24 2.38
N ASP A 203 -6.33 -1.99 3.45
CA ASP A 203 -6.63 -3.42 3.39
C ASP A 203 -8.10 -3.61 3.00
N CYS A 204 -8.37 -3.95 1.75
CA CYS A 204 -9.74 -4.16 1.28
C CYS A 204 -10.53 -5.16 2.14
N PRO A 205 -9.99 -6.34 2.55
CA PRO A 205 -10.76 -7.36 3.26
C PRO A 205 -11.49 -6.84 4.50
N ALA A 206 -10.79 -6.10 5.37
CA ALA A 206 -11.33 -5.65 6.64
C ALA A 206 -11.70 -4.15 6.67
N PHE A 207 -11.14 -3.34 5.76
CA PHE A 207 -11.28 -1.88 5.76
C PHE A 207 -11.89 -1.34 4.46
N GLY A 208 -12.42 -2.18 3.57
CA GLY A 208 -13.03 -1.77 2.31
C GLY A 208 -14.14 -0.72 2.47
N GLY A 209 -15.20 -1.06 3.22
CA GLY A 209 -16.29 -0.13 3.49
C GLY A 209 -15.90 1.01 4.44
N PHE A 210 -14.96 0.77 5.35
CA PHE A 210 -14.37 1.81 6.21
C PHE A 210 -13.73 2.92 5.34
N THR A 211 -12.95 2.50 4.36
CA THR A 211 -12.24 3.38 3.42
C THR A 211 -13.19 4.12 2.50
N ASP A 212 -14.26 3.47 2.04
CA ASP A 212 -15.35 4.09 1.28
C ASP A 212 -15.97 5.27 2.05
N ALA A 213 -16.34 5.04 3.31
CA ALA A 213 -16.91 6.11 4.13
C ALA A 213 -15.90 7.22 4.46
N PHE A 214 -14.64 6.85 4.78
CA PHE A 214 -13.59 7.82 5.04
C PHE A 214 -13.33 8.73 3.84
N LEU A 215 -13.15 8.16 2.65
CA LEU A 215 -12.92 8.94 1.44
C LEU A 215 -14.14 9.78 1.05
N THR A 216 -15.37 9.27 1.28
CA THR A 216 -16.59 10.06 1.07
C THR A 216 -16.58 11.30 1.96
N ALA A 217 -16.36 11.14 3.27
CA ALA A 217 -16.29 12.27 4.20
C ALA A 217 -15.14 13.24 3.86
N PHE A 218 -13.98 12.70 3.49
CA PHE A 218 -12.83 13.51 3.06
C PHE A 218 -13.11 14.34 1.80
N LEU A 219 -13.76 13.76 0.79
CA LEU A 219 -14.07 14.47 -0.46
C LEU A 219 -15.22 15.45 -0.31
N ASP A 220 -16.16 15.22 0.61
CA ASP A 220 -17.20 16.20 0.96
C ASP A 220 -16.57 17.49 1.50
N GLU A 221 -15.52 17.39 2.30
CA GLU A 221 -14.80 18.56 2.83
C GLU A 221 -13.74 19.11 1.84
N PHE A 222 -13.03 18.23 1.12
CA PHE A 222 -11.91 18.58 0.26
C PHE A 222 -12.03 18.05 -1.19
N PRO A 223 -13.07 18.44 -1.95
CA PRO A 223 -13.43 17.82 -3.24
C PRO A 223 -12.42 18.06 -4.37
N LYS A 224 -11.47 18.98 -4.19
CA LYS A 224 -10.46 19.33 -5.21
C LYS A 224 -9.11 18.66 -4.98
N LEU A 225 -8.91 18.01 -3.84
CA LEU A 225 -7.63 17.40 -3.52
C LEU A 225 -7.47 16.09 -4.28
N THR A 226 -6.27 15.88 -4.81
CA THR A 226 -5.93 14.62 -5.46
C THR A 226 -5.79 13.52 -4.41
N SER A 227 -6.32 12.35 -4.70
CA SER A 227 -6.19 11.16 -3.86
C SER A 227 -5.57 10.00 -4.65
N LEU A 228 -4.51 9.42 -4.10
CA LEU A 228 -3.82 8.24 -4.62
C LEU A 228 -4.02 7.09 -3.63
N ALA A 229 -4.78 6.07 -4.02
CA ALA A 229 -5.06 4.91 -3.19
C ALA A 229 -4.26 3.69 -3.63
N PHE A 230 -3.56 3.03 -2.71
CA PHE A 230 -3.05 1.68 -2.87
C PHE A 230 -3.92 0.75 -2.04
N SER A 231 -4.67 -0.11 -2.72
CA SER A 231 -5.60 -1.07 -2.10
C SER A 231 -5.00 -2.46 -2.12
N PHE A 232 -4.91 -3.10 -0.97
CA PHE A 232 -4.45 -4.48 -0.86
C PHE A 232 -5.66 -5.41 -0.90
N LEU A 233 -5.78 -6.15 -2.00
CA LEU A 233 -6.87 -7.09 -2.22
C LEU A 233 -6.73 -8.32 -1.32
N SER A 234 -7.83 -9.05 -1.16
CA SER A 234 -7.88 -10.28 -0.38
C SER A 234 -7.09 -11.42 -1.02
N ASP A 235 -6.88 -12.47 -0.23
CA ASP A 235 -6.33 -13.74 -0.69
C ASP A 235 -7.32 -14.61 -1.47
N ALA A 236 -8.56 -14.12 -1.66
CA ALA A 236 -9.61 -14.87 -2.35
C ALA A 236 -9.44 -14.81 -3.86
N SER A 237 -9.66 -15.95 -4.51
CA SER A 237 -9.71 -16.00 -5.96
C SER A 237 -11.01 -15.40 -6.47
N SER A 238 -10.94 -14.50 -7.43
CA SER A 238 -12.11 -14.02 -8.17
C SER A 238 -12.77 -15.12 -9.03
N ASN A 239 -12.14 -16.29 -9.15
CA ASN A 239 -12.70 -17.50 -9.78
C ASN A 239 -13.26 -18.52 -8.77
N ALA A 240 -13.29 -18.19 -7.47
CA ALA A 240 -13.81 -19.06 -6.43
C ALA A 240 -15.28 -19.39 -6.72
N THR A 241 -15.66 -20.66 -6.58
CA THR A 241 -17.05 -21.06 -6.83
C THR A 241 -17.92 -20.64 -5.66
N VAL A 242 -18.89 -19.76 -5.91
CA VAL A 242 -19.62 -19.03 -4.86
C VAL A 242 -20.31 -19.96 -3.84
N THR A 243 -20.71 -21.16 -4.27
CA THR A 243 -21.42 -22.14 -3.42
C THR A 243 -20.53 -23.07 -2.61
N ALA A 244 -19.25 -23.26 -2.98
CA ALA A 244 -18.35 -24.17 -2.27
C ALA A 244 -17.38 -23.44 -1.32
N GLU A 245 -17.10 -22.17 -1.61
CA GLU A 245 -16.06 -21.37 -0.95
C GLU A 245 -16.66 -20.04 -0.44
N GLU A 246 -17.75 -20.12 0.33
CA GLU A 246 -18.52 -18.94 0.77
C GLU A 246 -17.67 -17.84 1.47
N PRO A 247 -16.71 -18.17 2.36
CA PRO A 247 -15.82 -17.16 2.94
C PRO A 247 -14.93 -16.46 1.91
N GLU A 248 -14.45 -17.18 0.89
CA GLU A 248 -13.65 -16.61 -0.19
C GLU A 248 -14.51 -15.72 -1.09
N ALA A 249 -15.73 -16.16 -1.41
CA ALA A 249 -16.70 -15.35 -2.16
C ALA A 249 -17.05 -14.04 -1.42
N THR A 250 -17.07 -14.05 -0.08
CA THR A 250 -17.31 -12.85 0.75
C THR A 250 -16.19 -11.84 0.57
N LYS A 251 -14.95 -12.30 0.70
CA LYS A 251 -13.75 -11.47 0.55
C LYS A 251 -13.65 -10.91 -0.87
N ALA A 252 -13.85 -11.75 -1.88
CA ALA A 252 -13.78 -11.33 -3.27
C ALA A 252 -14.94 -10.39 -3.67
N LEU A 253 -16.15 -10.57 -3.13
CA LEU A 253 -17.26 -9.62 -3.34
C LEU A 253 -16.99 -8.28 -2.64
N ASN A 254 -16.39 -8.31 -1.45
CA ASN A 254 -15.95 -7.12 -0.75
C ASN A 254 -14.83 -6.38 -1.52
N ASP A 255 -13.87 -7.09 -2.10
CA ASP A 255 -12.86 -6.51 -3.01
C ASP A 255 -13.52 -5.86 -4.23
N ALA A 256 -14.55 -6.49 -4.81
CA ALA A 256 -15.31 -5.92 -5.93
C ALA A 256 -15.97 -4.57 -5.56
N LEU A 257 -16.59 -4.50 -4.37
CA LEU A 257 -17.18 -3.27 -3.84
C LEU A 257 -16.11 -2.20 -3.59
N SER A 258 -14.96 -2.58 -3.02
CA SER A 258 -13.81 -1.69 -2.83
C SER A 258 -13.29 -1.13 -4.14
N LEU A 259 -13.13 -1.97 -5.17
CA LEU A 259 -12.65 -1.55 -6.50
C LEU A 259 -13.60 -0.53 -7.13
N ARG A 260 -14.91 -0.79 -7.14
CA ARG A 260 -15.93 0.16 -7.62
C ARG A 260 -15.88 1.48 -6.84
N SER A 261 -15.86 1.39 -5.50
CA SER A 261 -15.82 2.56 -4.63
C SER A 261 -14.58 3.43 -4.88
N LEU A 262 -13.39 2.82 -4.83
CA LEU A 262 -12.12 3.52 -5.03
C LEU A 262 -11.97 4.10 -6.43
N TYR A 263 -12.51 3.44 -7.47
CA TYR A 263 -12.54 4.03 -8.80
C TYR A 263 -13.32 5.35 -8.82
N SER A 264 -14.41 5.44 -8.06
CA SER A 264 -15.26 6.64 -8.02
C SER A 264 -14.73 7.74 -7.07
N LEU A 265 -14.11 7.35 -5.95
CA LEU A 265 -13.68 8.25 -4.88
C LEU A 265 -12.20 8.66 -4.99
N SER A 266 -11.35 7.92 -5.71
CA SER A 266 -9.94 8.27 -5.85
C SER A 266 -9.62 8.92 -7.19
N THR A 267 -8.62 9.82 -7.21
CA THR A 267 -8.11 10.34 -8.50
C THR A 267 -7.34 9.27 -9.26
N LEU A 268 -6.61 8.42 -8.53
CA LEU A 268 -5.94 7.23 -9.04
C LEU A 268 -5.97 6.14 -7.97
N ASN A 269 -6.40 4.94 -8.33
CA ASN A 269 -6.26 3.75 -7.48
C ASN A 269 -5.27 2.75 -8.08
N VAL A 270 -4.58 2.02 -7.21
CA VAL A 270 -3.60 1.00 -7.54
C VAL A 270 -3.93 -0.24 -6.73
N PRO A 271 -4.75 -1.15 -7.26
CA PRO A 271 -5.08 -2.39 -6.58
C PRO A 271 -3.89 -3.34 -6.65
N ILE A 272 -3.54 -3.93 -5.53
CA ILE A 272 -2.40 -4.82 -5.37
C ILE A 272 -2.93 -6.19 -4.96
N GLN A 273 -2.58 -7.21 -5.75
CA GLN A 273 -2.95 -8.59 -5.47
C GLN A 273 -2.29 -9.06 -4.18
N HIS A 274 -3.00 -9.88 -3.40
CA HIS A 274 -2.44 -10.49 -2.21
C HIS A 274 -1.19 -11.32 -2.55
N PRO A 275 -0.16 -11.39 -1.68
CA PRO A 275 1.07 -12.15 -1.96
C PRO A 275 0.89 -13.63 -2.30
N SER A 276 -0.24 -14.25 -1.92
CA SER A 276 -0.58 -15.62 -2.32
C SER A 276 -0.83 -15.78 -3.82
N ALA A 277 -1.29 -14.72 -4.49
CA ALA A 277 -1.56 -14.70 -5.93
C ALA A 277 -0.31 -14.39 -6.77
N TRP A 278 0.82 -14.04 -6.13
CA TRP A 278 2.03 -13.69 -6.87
C TRP A 278 2.69 -14.92 -7.51
N GLU A 279 2.78 -14.92 -8.84
CA GLU A 279 3.40 -16.00 -9.57
C GLU A 279 4.91 -16.01 -9.36
N ARG A 280 5.45 -17.17 -9.02
CA ARG A 280 6.90 -17.35 -8.89
C ARG A 280 7.55 -17.35 -10.28
N GLY A 281 8.59 -16.54 -10.45
CA GLY A 281 9.38 -16.48 -11.68
C GLY A 281 10.74 -15.83 -11.45
N ASP A 282 11.38 -15.45 -12.55
CA ASP A 282 12.75 -14.91 -12.61
C ASP A 282 12.96 -13.66 -11.71
N TRP A 283 11.89 -12.92 -11.41
CA TRP A 283 11.94 -11.75 -10.53
C TRP A 283 12.32 -12.08 -9.08
N LEU A 284 12.19 -13.34 -8.65
CA LEU A 284 12.60 -13.83 -7.32
C LEU A 284 14.05 -14.33 -7.28
N ASP A 285 14.76 -14.38 -8.41
CA ASP A 285 16.09 -15.00 -8.49
C ASP A 285 17.12 -14.32 -7.58
N ASP A 286 16.96 -13.04 -7.29
CA ASP A 286 17.84 -12.26 -6.41
C ASP A 286 17.31 -12.13 -4.97
N LEU A 287 16.15 -12.73 -4.68
CA LEU A 287 15.42 -12.55 -3.42
C LEU A 287 15.25 -13.85 -2.62
N ARG A 288 15.32 -13.74 -1.29
CA ARG A 288 14.94 -14.75 -0.28
C ARG A 288 13.64 -14.31 0.40
N LEU A 289 12.57 -14.22 -0.39
CA LEU A 289 11.29 -13.73 0.07
C LEU A 289 10.44 -14.85 0.69
N GLU A 290 9.90 -14.61 1.88
CA GLU A 290 8.95 -15.52 2.52
C GLU A 290 7.53 -14.98 2.30
N MET A 291 6.80 -15.58 1.34
CA MET A 291 5.47 -15.08 0.92
C MET A 291 4.41 -15.07 2.03
N ARG A 292 4.62 -15.86 3.09
CA ARG A 292 3.71 -15.93 4.26
C ARG A 292 4.04 -14.90 5.33
N SER A 293 5.20 -14.25 5.25
CA SER A 293 5.62 -13.25 6.23
C SER A 293 5.16 -11.87 5.75
N PRO A 294 4.21 -11.22 6.45
CA PRO A 294 3.79 -9.87 6.12
C PRO A 294 4.96 -8.90 6.22
N TYR A 295 5.92 -9.13 7.12
CA TYR A 295 7.15 -8.33 7.24
C TYR A 295 7.99 -8.36 5.96
N HIS A 296 8.12 -9.53 5.30
CA HIS A 296 8.86 -9.67 4.05
C HIS A 296 8.12 -9.12 2.83
N THR A 297 6.85 -9.51 2.66
CA THR A 297 6.08 -9.12 1.47
C THR A 297 5.77 -7.62 1.46
N SER A 298 5.47 -7.04 2.63
CA SER A 298 5.26 -5.60 2.76
C SER A 298 6.53 -4.78 2.53
N ALA A 299 7.71 -5.29 2.88
CA ALA A 299 8.98 -4.62 2.60
C ALA A 299 9.23 -4.45 1.10
N LEU A 300 8.93 -5.49 0.32
CA LEU A 300 9.05 -5.44 -1.13
C LEU A 300 8.02 -4.47 -1.75
N LEU A 301 6.75 -4.56 -1.36
CA LEU A 301 5.72 -3.62 -1.84
C LEU A 301 6.04 -2.18 -1.46
N SER A 302 6.44 -1.94 -0.20
CA SER A 302 6.84 -0.63 0.26
C SER A 302 8.01 -0.08 -0.55
N THR A 303 8.96 -0.92 -0.96
CA THR A 303 10.08 -0.50 -1.81
C THR A 303 9.57 0.09 -3.12
N HIS A 304 8.63 -0.58 -3.77
CA HIS A 304 8.05 -0.13 -5.04
C HIS A 304 7.15 1.08 -4.86
N ILE A 305 6.27 1.10 -3.85
CA ILE A 305 5.37 2.23 -3.56
C ILE A 305 6.17 3.48 -3.20
N GLU A 306 7.18 3.37 -2.32
CA GLU A 306 8.04 4.49 -1.95
C GLU A 306 8.82 5.01 -3.17
N SER A 307 9.42 4.11 -3.94
CA SER A 307 10.13 4.47 -5.17
C SER A 307 9.21 5.15 -6.20
N ALA A 308 8.02 4.61 -6.45
CA ALA A 308 7.09 5.14 -7.45
C ALA A 308 6.49 6.49 -7.05
N THR A 309 6.34 6.74 -5.74
CA THR A 309 5.80 8.02 -5.20
C THR A 309 6.88 9.03 -4.83
N LEU A 310 8.17 8.66 -4.87
CA LEU A 310 9.30 9.56 -4.62
C LEU A 310 9.28 10.86 -5.45
N PRO A 311 8.85 10.88 -6.73
CA PRO A 311 8.76 12.11 -7.51
C PRO A 311 7.92 13.21 -6.86
N PHE A 312 6.96 12.86 -5.99
CA PHE A 312 6.16 13.81 -5.22
C PHE A 312 6.96 14.54 -4.15
N ARG A 313 8.16 14.06 -3.81
CA ARG A 313 9.03 14.58 -2.74
C ARG A 313 10.41 15.01 -3.25
N LEU A 314 10.81 14.55 -4.43
CA LEU A 314 12.13 14.81 -5.00
C LEU A 314 12.31 16.30 -5.34
N LYS A 315 13.42 16.91 -4.91
CA LYS A 315 13.70 18.33 -5.18
C LYS A 315 13.89 18.64 -6.67
N ALA A 316 14.45 17.69 -7.39
CA ALA A 316 14.67 17.78 -8.84
C ALA A 316 13.38 17.55 -9.66
N SER A 317 12.28 17.14 -9.02
CA SER A 317 11.00 16.92 -9.67
C SER A 317 10.09 18.14 -9.50
N GLU A 318 9.54 18.61 -10.62
CA GLU A 318 8.47 19.63 -10.61
C GLU A 318 7.07 18.99 -10.53
N HIS A 319 7.00 17.66 -10.62
CA HIS A 319 5.76 16.90 -10.65
C HIS A 319 5.19 16.66 -9.24
N ASP A 320 3.89 16.87 -9.12
CA ASP A 320 3.08 16.52 -7.96
C ASP A 320 2.09 15.39 -8.28
N MET A 321 1.36 14.94 -7.25
CA MET A 321 0.37 13.86 -7.35
C MET A 321 -0.68 14.13 -8.42
N SER A 322 -1.17 15.37 -8.52
CA SER A 322 -2.15 15.76 -9.54
C SER A 322 -1.57 15.60 -10.95
N SER A 323 -0.36 16.11 -11.20
CA SER A 323 0.28 16.05 -12.51
C SER A 323 0.58 14.62 -12.97
N ILE A 324 1.05 13.75 -12.07
CA ILE A 324 1.34 12.34 -12.41
C ILE A 324 0.04 11.56 -12.58
N SER A 325 -0.97 11.80 -11.74
CA SER A 325 -2.29 11.17 -11.89
C SER A 325 -2.96 11.58 -13.20
N GLY A 326 -2.88 12.85 -13.59
CA GLY A 326 -3.38 13.33 -14.88
C GLY A 326 -2.61 12.78 -16.08
N LEU A 327 -1.31 12.51 -15.93
CA LEU A 327 -0.51 11.82 -16.96
C LEU A 327 -0.97 10.37 -17.13
N LEU A 328 -1.18 9.65 -16.02
CA LEU A 328 -1.60 8.26 -16.02
C LEU A 328 -3.06 8.09 -16.47
N ASN A 329 -3.93 9.03 -16.12
CA ASN A 329 -5.35 9.03 -16.45
C ASN A 329 -5.70 10.17 -17.43
N MET A 330 -4.98 10.25 -18.56
CA MET A 330 -5.16 11.34 -19.52
C MET A 330 -6.57 11.38 -20.14
N SER A 331 -7.23 10.24 -20.29
CA SER A 331 -8.60 10.17 -20.80
C SER A 331 -9.65 10.61 -19.77
N GLY A 332 -9.30 10.66 -18.49
CA GLY A 332 -10.23 10.84 -17.38
C GLY A 332 -11.06 9.59 -17.05
N THR A 333 -10.89 8.49 -17.80
CA THR A 333 -11.66 7.24 -17.70
C THR A 333 -10.78 6.02 -17.39
N THR A 334 -9.51 6.24 -17.09
CA THR A 334 -8.53 5.19 -16.78
C THR A 334 -7.86 5.44 -15.43
N GLY A 335 -8.69 5.66 -14.40
CA GLY A 335 -8.30 5.99 -13.01
C GLY A 335 -7.77 4.85 -12.15
N THR A 336 -7.49 3.69 -12.74
CA THR A 336 -6.89 2.50 -12.12
C THR A 336 -5.55 2.20 -12.80
N ALA A 337 -4.48 2.22 -12.02
CA ALA A 337 -3.12 1.93 -12.46
C ALA A 337 -2.58 0.65 -11.80
N HIS A 338 -1.51 0.14 -12.37
CA HIS A 338 -0.76 -1.01 -11.88
C HIS A 338 0.56 -0.54 -11.29
N ILE A 339 1.07 -1.25 -10.29
CA ILE A 339 2.44 -1.06 -9.81
C ILE A 339 3.31 -2.26 -10.18
N ALA A 340 4.39 -1.99 -10.89
CA ALA A 340 5.35 -3.00 -11.31
C ALA A 340 6.77 -2.56 -11.02
N GLY A 341 7.69 -3.51 -10.85
CA GLY A 341 9.08 -3.17 -10.62
C GLY A 341 10.02 -4.36 -10.50
N THR A 342 11.29 -4.07 -10.31
CA THR A 342 12.32 -5.07 -9.98
C THR A 342 13.22 -4.56 -8.86
N TYR A 343 13.51 -5.45 -7.92
CA TYR A 343 14.31 -5.20 -6.74
C TYR A 343 15.08 -6.47 -6.32
N PRO A 344 16.40 -6.41 -6.09
CA PRO A 344 17.29 -5.30 -6.45
C PRO A 344 17.54 -5.25 -7.97
N LEU A 345 17.79 -4.06 -8.51
CA LEU A 345 18.15 -3.89 -9.91
C LEU A 345 19.67 -4.01 -10.11
N SER A 346 20.13 -5.01 -10.86
CA SER A 346 21.54 -5.12 -11.23
C SER A 346 21.87 -4.27 -12.45
N ALA A 347 22.89 -3.40 -12.35
CA ALA A 347 23.32 -2.51 -13.43
C ALA A 347 23.86 -3.24 -14.67
N ALA A 348 24.29 -4.50 -14.51
CA ALA A 348 24.88 -5.34 -15.54
C ALA A 348 23.86 -6.23 -16.28
N ALA A 349 22.61 -6.29 -15.84
CA ALA A 349 21.65 -7.27 -16.33
C ALA A 349 21.01 -6.84 -17.65
N SER A 350 21.41 -7.47 -18.75
CA SER A 350 20.71 -7.40 -20.05
C SER A 350 19.26 -7.90 -20.00
N ASP A 351 18.89 -8.61 -18.92
CA ASP A 351 17.58 -9.23 -18.70
C ASP A 351 16.74 -8.51 -17.64
N ALA A 352 17.07 -7.28 -17.24
CA ALA A 352 16.33 -6.55 -16.19
C ALA A 352 14.82 -6.45 -16.46
N GLN A 353 14.39 -6.39 -17.72
CA GLN A 353 12.98 -6.38 -18.09
C GLN A 353 12.25 -7.68 -17.75
N LYS A 354 12.93 -8.84 -17.81
CA LYS A 354 12.33 -10.15 -17.46
C LYS A 354 12.11 -10.30 -15.95
N LYS A 355 12.83 -9.51 -15.15
CA LYS A 355 12.73 -9.48 -13.69
C LYS A 355 11.73 -8.45 -13.17
N VAL A 356 11.03 -7.74 -14.05
CA VAL A 356 9.94 -6.85 -13.65
C VAL A 356 8.71 -7.70 -13.36
N TYR A 357 8.17 -7.52 -12.16
CA TYR A 357 6.93 -8.14 -11.74
C TYR A 357 5.84 -7.08 -11.56
N ASP A 358 4.63 -7.36 -12.03
CA ASP A 358 3.45 -6.53 -11.84
C ASP A 358 2.64 -7.06 -10.66
N PHE A 359 2.58 -6.30 -9.57
CA PHE A 359 1.89 -6.68 -8.33
C PHE A 359 0.39 -6.44 -8.39
N SER A 360 -0.10 -5.77 -9.43
CA SER A 360 -1.51 -5.45 -9.66
C SER A 360 -2.19 -6.40 -10.65
N ALA A 361 -1.40 -7.01 -11.56
CA ALA A 361 -1.91 -7.88 -12.61
C ALA A 361 -2.60 -9.15 -12.08
N VAL A 362 -3.72 -9.52 -12.72
CA VAL A 362 -4.41 -10.79 -12.46
C VAL A 362 -3.72 -11.90 -13.23
N THR A 363 -3.17 -12.88 -12.51
CA THR A 363 -2.42 -14.02 -13.06
C THR A 363 -3.25 -15.29 -13.20
N GLU A 364 -4.42 -15.36 -12.55
CA GLU A 364 -5.17 -16.60 -12.31
C GLU A 364 -5.94 -17.19 -13.52
N PHE A 365 -5.74 -16.72 -14.75
CA PHE A 365 -6.38 -17.34 -15.92
C PHE A 365 -5.74 -18.69 -16.22
N ARG A 366 -6.27 -19.75 -15.60
CA ARG A 366 -6.02 -21.16 -15.92
C ARG A 366 -6.57 -21.49 -17.32
N GLY A 367 -5.81 -21.09 -18.33
CA GLY A 367 -5.99 -21.49 -19.72
C GLY A 367 -4.63 -21.58 -20.39
N LYS A 368 -4.05 -22.79 -20.45
CA LYS A 368 -2.88 -23.03 -21.29
C LYS A 368 -3.25 -22.59 -22.72
N SER A 369 -2.45 -21.70 -23.29
CA SER A 369 -2.47 -21.33 -24.72
C SER A 369 -3.57 -20.35 -25.16
N ARG A 370 -3.45 -19.08 -24.78
CA ARG A 370 -3.61 -17.97 -25.74
C ARG A 370 -2.33 -17.15 -25.67
N SER A 371 -1.77 -16.75 -26.81
CA SER A 371 -0.72 -15.73 -26.81
C SER A 371 -1.28 -14.55 -26.02
N GLN A 372 -0.74 -14.28 -24.82
CA GLN A 372 -1.09 -13.07 -24.07
C GLN A 372 -0.78 -11.92 -25.02
N LYS A 373 -1.82 -11.33 -25.60
CA LYS A 373 -1.71 -10.10 -26.37
C LYS A 373 -1.09 -9.11 -25.38
N LEU A 374 0.04 -8.53 -25.75
CA LEU A 374 0.72 -7.55 -24.91
C LEU A 374 -0.30 -6.46 -24.59
N ALA A 375 -0.54 -6.18 -23.30
CA ALA A 375 -1.46 -5.15 -22.90
C ALA A 375 -1.01 -3.80 -23.48
N THR A 376 -1.97 -3.03 -23.98
CA THR A 376 -1.71 -1.68 -24.49
C THR A 376 -1.61 -0.74 -23.31
N GLU A 377 -0.49 -0.08 -23.16
CA GLU A 377 -0.27 0.90 -22.10
C GLU A 377 -0.74 2.28 -22.54
N TYR A 378 -1.54 2.91 -21.69
CA TYR A 378 -2.09 4.25 -21.91
C TYR A 378 -1.15 5.32 -21.36
N GLY A 379 -0.66 5.11 -20.14
CA GLY A 379 0.24 6.00 -19.44
C GLY A 379 1.23 5.27 -18.54
N ARG A 380 2.44 5.82 -18.40
CA ARG A 380 3.48 5.25 -17.52
C ARG A 380 4.32 6.31 -16.81
N ALA A 381 4.43 6.21 -15.49
CA ALA A 381 5.39 6.97 -14.69
C ALA A 381 6.38 6.01 -14.04
N GLN A 382 7.64 6.04 -14.48
CA GLN A 382 8.68 5.12 -14.00
C GLN A 382 9.79 5.84 -13.24
N VAL A 383 10.35 5.18 -12.25
CA VAL A 383 11.41 5.70 -11.38
C VAL A 383 12.56 4.71 -11.36
N LEU A 384 13.72 5.17 -11.80
CA LEU A 384 14.97 4.44 -11.76
C LEU A 384 15.85 5.00 -10.64
N ARG A 385 16.11 4.15 -9.64
CA ARG A 385 16.89 4.47 -8.45
C ARG A 385 18.24 3.78 -8.49
N GLY A 386 19.30 4.56 -8.33
CA GLY A 386 20.66 4.03 -8.29
C GLY A 386 21.71 5.03 -8.76
N ASP A 387 22.95 4.80 -8.34
CA ASP A 387 24.11 5.61 -8.72
C ASP A 387 24.67 5.18 -10.07
N PHE A 388 23.84 5.25 -11.10
CA PHE A 388 24.22 4.89 -12.47
C PHE A 388 25.04 6.00 -13.14
N SER A 389 26.08 5.61 -13.88
CA SER A 389 26.70 6.51 -14.85
C SER A 389 25.70 6.90 -15.94
N SER A 390 25.94 8.02 -16.65
CA SER A 390 25.03 8.46 -17.71
C SER A 390 24.82 7.43 -18.82
N THR A 391 25.82 6.59 -19.09
CA THR A 391 25.75 5.52 -20.10
C THR A 391 24.94 4.33 -19.62
N GLU A 392 25.07 3.94 -18.35
CA GLU A 392 24.23 2.90 -17.73
C GLU A 392 22.78 3.34 -17.65
N TRP A 393 22.54 4.60 -17.27
CA TRP A 393 21.19 5.16 -17.25
C TRP A 393 20.54 5.13 -18.63
N LEU A 394 21.25 5.55 -19.69
CA LEU A 394 20.74 5.52 -21.06
C LEU A 394 20.41 4.08 -21.51
N LYS A 395 21.24 3.11 -21.13
CA LYS A 395 20.98 1.69 -21.42
C LYS A 395 19.74 1.20 -20.69
N LEU A 396 19.64 1.41 -19.37
CA LEU A 396 18.51 0.99 -18.55
C LEU A 396 17.21 1.66 -19.00
N ASN A 397 17.23 2.98 -19.23
CA ASN A 397 16.08 3.70 -19.75
C ASN A 397 15.69 3.22 -21.16
N GLY A 398 16.66 2.81 -21.99
CA GLY A 398 16.42 2.15 -23.28
C GLY A 398 15.80 0.75 -23.17
N MET A 399 16.02 0.03 -22.07
CA MET A 399 15.38 -1.27 -21.79
C MET A 399 13.91 -1.11 -21.38
N PHE A 400 13.52 0.07 -20.90
CA PHE A 400 12.14 0.42 -20.56
C PHE A 400 11.64 1.54 -21.49
N PRO A 401 11.48 1.25 -22.80
CA PRO A 401 11.18 2.28 -23.78
C PRO A 401 9.81 2.89 -23.50
N LEU A 402 9.77 4.21 -23.56
CA LEU A 402 8.60 5.07 -23.44
C LEU A 402 7.80 5.04 -24.76
N ASN A 403 7.29 3.86 -25.12
CA ASN A 403 6.53 3.66 -26.37
C ASN A 403 5.06 4.09 -26.24
N THR A 404 4.66 4.56 -25.07
CA THR A 404 3.28 4.95 -24.76
C THR A 404 3.06 6.43 -25.03
N PRO A 405 1.81 6.84 -25.32
CA PRO A 405 1.49 8.23 -25.64
C PRO A 405 1.85 9.21 -24.51
N THR A 406 1.74 8.74 -23.26
CA THR A 406 2.01 9.55 -22.07
C THR A 406 2.96 8.81 -21.15
N SER A 407 4.23 9.21 -21.13
CA SER A 407 5.14 8.61 -20.18
C SER A 407 6.26 9.52 -19.72
N ILE A 408 6.72 9.24 -18.51
CA ILE A 408 7.73 10.01 -17.81
C ILE A 408 8.67 9.09 -17.04
N SER A 409 9.95 9.45 -17.03
CA SER A 409 11.01 8.70 -16.36
C SER A 409 11.75 9.62 -15.39
N PHE A 410 11.83 9.20 -14.13
CA PHE A 410 12.52 9.91 -13.07
C PHE A 410 13.82 9.19 -12.71
N ARG A 411 14.87 9.98 -12.48
CA ARG A 411 16.13 9.52 -11.90
C ARG A 411 16.18 9.94 -10.43
N ALA A 412 16.49 8.99 -9.55
CA ALA A 412 16.62 9.25 -8.12
C ALA A 412 17.81 8.50 -7.50
N PRO A 413 18.27 8.92 -6.31
CA PRO A 413 19.25 8.17 -5.54
C PRO A 413 18.79 6.73 -5.26
N ALA A 414 19.75 5.85 -4.98
CA ALA A 414 19.47 4.47 -4.59
C ALA A 414 18.50 4.38 -3.40
N TYR A 415 17.79 3.25 -3.28
CA TYR A 415 16.81 3.03 -2.22
C TYR A 415 17.50 2.65 -0.91
N PRO A 416 17.27 3.38 0.20
CA PRO A 416 17.84 3.06 1.50
C PRO A 416 17.16 1.81 2.06
N THR A 417 17.97 0.87 2.52
CA THR A 417 17.50 -0.28 3.30
C THR A 417 18.00 -0.16 4.73
N PRO A 418 17.17 0.41 5.64
CA PRO A 418 17.53 0.57 7.04
C PRO A 418 17.72 -0.79 7.73
N THR A 419 18.25 -0.78 8.94
CA THR A 419 18.44 -2.01 9.75
C THR A 419 17.11 -2.70 10.13
N SER A 420 15.98 -2.01 10.03
CA SER A 420 14.63 -2.58 10.15
C SER A 420 14.12 -3.26 8.88
N PHE A 421 14.85 -3.18 7.77
CA PHE A 421 14.46 -3.82 6.51
C PHE A 421 14.89 -5.30 6.53
N PRO A 422 14.02 -6.24 6.11
CA PRO A 422 14.38 -7.65 6.09
C PRO A 422 15.51 -7.90 5.09
N ARG A 423 16.45 -8.79 5.42
CA ARG A 423 17.57 -9.17 4.55
C ARG A 423 17.12 -10.11 3.41
N ILE A 424 16.17 -9.65 2.60
CA ILE A 424 15.59 -10.42 1.49
C ILE A 424 16.51 -10.45 0.26
N VAL A 425 17.46 -9.53 0.13
CA VAL A 425 18.41 -9.53 -1.01
C VAL A 425 19.49 -10.59 -0.78
N LYS A 426 19.74 -11.46 -1.77
CA LYS A 426 20.82 -12.46 -1.71
C LYS A 426 22.19 -11.76 -1.71
N GLU A 427 23.13 -12.25 -0.88
CA GLU A 427 24.50 -11.71 -0.79
C GLU A 427 25.21 -11.55 -2.15
N ALA A 428 25.07 -12.56 -3.02
CA ALA A 428 25.65 -12.54 -4.37
C ALA A 428 25.12 -11.38 -5.23
N SER A 429 23.87 -10.99 -5.00
CA SER A 429 23.20 -9.90 -5.71
C SER A 429 23.54 -8.53 -5.08
N MET A 430 23.91 -8.48 -3.79
CA MET A 430 24.32 -7.24 -3.10
C MET A 430 25.53 -6.58 -3.78
N LEU A 431 26.58 -7.35 -4.10
CA LEU A 431 27.81 -6.83 -4.74
C LEU A 431 27.60 -6.20 -6.13
N SER A 432 26.52 -6.58 -6.82
CA SER A 432 26.19 -6.11 -8.18
C SER A 432 25.12 -5.01 -8.23
N SER A 433 24.44 -4.78 -7.10
CA SER A 433 23.29 -3.87 -6.99
C SER A 433 23.44 -2.81 -5.90
N SER A 434 24.47 -2.91 -5.07
CA SER A 434 24.83 -1.90 -4.08
C SER A 434 25.36 -0.66 -4.80
N SER A 435 24.68 0.47 -4.65
CA SER A 435 25.29 1.77 -4.91
C SER A 435 26.28 2.07 -3.78
N SER A 436 27.39 2.75 -4.09
CA SER A 436 28.56 2.94 -3.22
C SER A 436 28.23 3.09 -1.72
N ASN A 437 29.02 2.44 -0.85
CA ASN A 437 29.03 2.74 0.59
C ASN A 437 29.31 4.23 0.79
N ARG A 438 28.27 5.04 0.97
CA ARG A 438 28.45 6.37 1.53
C ARG A 438 28.88 6.16 2.97
N SER A 439 30.15 6.41 3.26
CA SER A 439 30.62 6.48 4.63
C SER A 439 29.90 7.65 5.30
N SER A 440 28.85 7.39 6.06
CA SER A 440 28.35 8.39 7.00
C SER A 440 29.47 8.64 8.03
N GLN A 441 29.68 9.89 8.42
CA GLN A 441 30.72 10.25 9.41
C GLN A 441 30.46 9.65 10.80
N ASN A 442 29.32 8.96 10.99
CA ASN A 442 28.95 8.27 12.23
C ASN A 442 29.36 6.79 12.26
N GLY A 443 30.03 6.25 11.23
CA GLY A 443 30.43 4.83 11.18
C GLY A 443 29.38 3.91 10.55
N VAL A 444 28.13 4.37 10.42
CA VAL A 444 26.99 3.61 9.87
C VAL A 444 27.11 3.50 8.35
N SER A 445 27.25 2.27 7.83
CA SER A 445 27.22 1.96 6.40
C SER A 445 25.81 1.62 5.93
N ASP A 446 24.99 2.65 5.69
CA ASP A 446 23.64 2.43 5.15
C ASP A 446 23.70 1.66 3.84
N ILE A 447 22.94 0.57 3.77
CA ILE A 447 22.88 -0.28 2.58
C ILE A 447 21.87 0.34 1.63
N TYR A 448 22.32 0.62 0.40
CA TYR A 448 21.48 1.15 -0.64
C TYR A 448 21.39 0.18 -1.80
N HIS A 449 20.18 -0.05 -2.28
CA HIS A 449 19.93 -0.92 -3.43
C HIS A 449 19.34 -0.14 -4.59
N ASN A 450 19.74 -0.53 -5.80
CA ASN A 450 19.13 -0.02 -7.01
C ASN A 450 17.72 -0.61 -7.18
N VAL A 451 16.80 0.17 -7.73
CA VAL A 451 15.38 -0.20 -7.89
C VAL A 451 14.86 0.35 -9.19
N PHE A 452 14.01 -0.42 -9.88
CA PHE A 452 13.11 0.12 -10.89
C PHE A 452 11.67 -0.10 -10.44
N SER A 453 10.86 0.96 -10.47
CA SER A 453 9.43 0.89 -10.16
C SER A 453 8.65 1.73 -11.17
N ALA A 454 7.45 1.31 -11.53
CA ALA A 454 6.59 2.02 -12.46
C ALA A 454 5.13 1.93 -12.04
N LEU A 455 4.42 3.05 -12.18
CA LEU A 455 2.97 3.10 -12.23
C LEU A 455 2.53 3.13 -13.69
N THR A 456 1.62 2.24 -14.06
CA THR A 456 1.19 2.08 -15.46
C THR A 456 -0.32 1.93 -15.54
N THR A 457 -0.98 2.70 -16.40
CA THR A 457 -2.37 2.43 -16.82
C THR A 457 -2.35 1.66 -18.13
N SER A 458 -3.12 0.59 -18.22
CA SER A 458 -3.08 -0.29 -19.40
C SER A 458 -4.36 -1.10 -19.57
N SER A 459 -4.55 -1.69 -20.75
CA SER A 459 -5.67 -2.59 -21.01
C SER A 459 -5.67 -3.87 -20.16
N ALA A 460 -4.58 -4.18 -19.45
CA ALA A 460 -4.51 -5.31 -18.52
C ALA A 460 -5.54 -5.20 -17.38
N THR A 461 -5.89 -3.98 -16.96
CA THR A 461 -6.85 -3.76 -15.89
C THR A 461 -8.26 -4.25 -16.25
N SER A 462 -8.61 -4.34 -17.53
CA SER A 462 -9.90 -4.91 -17.98
C SER A 462 -10.15 -6.31 -17.41
N GLN A 463 -9.09 -7.12 -17.27
CA GLN A 463 -9.18 -8.48 -16.74
C GLN A 463 -9.55 -8.51 -15.26
N LEU A 464 -9.07 -7.53 -14.48
CA LEU A 464 -9.41 -7.37 -13.06
C LEU A 464 -10.90 -7.07 -12.89
N PHE A 465 -11.43 -6.14 -13.67
CA PHE A 465 -12.85 -5.81 -13.60
C PHE A 465 -13.72 -6.94 -14.13
N ALA A 466 -13.33 -7.59 -15.23
CA ALA A 466 -14.05 -8.73 -15.77
C ALA A 466 -14.16 -9.90 -14.78
N SER A 467 -13.10 -10.19 -14.01
CA SER A 467 -13.14 -11.30 -13.06
C SER A 467 -14.11 -11.01 -11.90
N HIS A 468 -14.07 -9.81 -11.33
CA HIS A 468 -15.00 -9.40 -10.27
C HIS A 468 -16.44 -9.23 -10.77
N ALA A 469 -16.64 -8.79 -12.03
CA ALA A 469 -17.95 -8.72 -12.65
C ALA A 469 -18.59 -10.10 -12.82
N ARG A 470 -17.80 -11.11 -13.23
CA ARG A 470 -18.28 -12.50 -13.31
C ARG A 470 -18.66 -13.06 -11.94
N LEU A 471 -17.86 -12.79 -10.91
CA LEU A 471 -18.20 -13.17 -9.54
C LEU A 471 -19.53 -12.54 -9.09
N ALA A 472 -19.72 -11.25 -9.30
CA ALA A 472 -20.96 -10.56 -8.96
C ALA A 472 -22.16 -11.13 -9.72
N GLN A 473 -22.00 -11.46 -11.01
CA GLN A 473 -23.01 -12.13 -11.83
C GLN A 473 -23.36 -13.51 -11.25
N GLU A 474 -22.36 -14.32 -10.89
CA GLU A 474 -22.58 -15.65 -10.30
C GLU A 474 -23.32 -15.56 -8.95
N CYS A 475 -22.97 -14.57 -8.12
CA CYS A 475 -23.68 -14.29 -6.86
C CYS A 475 -25.18 -14.02 -7.09
N VAL A 476 -25.52 -13.25 -8.14
CA VAL A 476 -26.92 -12.96 -8.49
C VAL A 476 -27.63 -14.18 -9.04
N ASP A 477 -27.02 -14.89 -10.00
CA ASP A 477 -27.64 -16.03 -10.69
C ASP A 477 -27.93 -17.19 -9.75
N LYS A 478 -27.00 -17.47 -8.83
CA LYS A 478 -27.14 -18.54 -7.85
C LYS A 478 -27.88 -18.11 -6.59
N ARG A 479 -28.31 -16.84 -6.50
CA ARG A 479 -28.86 -16.23 -5.28
C ARG A 479 -28.02 -16.55 -4.05
N ALA A 480 -26.73 -16.26 -4.15
CA ALA A 480 -25.75 -16.66 -3.16
C ALA A 480 -26.06 -16.07 -1.78
N GLU A 481 -26.01 -16.92 -0.74
CA GLU A 481 -26.31 -16.55 0.64
C GLU A 481 -25.37 -15.45 1.17
N VAL A 482 -24.14 -15.40 0.65
CA VAL A 482 -23.15 -14.37 0.97
C VAL A 482 -23.67 -12.94 0.77
N VAL A 483 -24.50 -12.70 -0.25
CA VAL A 483 -25.08 -11.38 -0.53
C VAL A 483 -25.97 -10.94 0.64
N THR A 484 -26.89 -11.82 1.04
CA THR A 484 -27.79 -11.55 2.16
C THR A 484 -27.07 -11.49 3.49
N ARG A 485 -26.01 -12.30 3.69
CA ARG A 485 -25.19 -12.27 4.92
C ARG A 485 -24.41 -10.96 5.06
N MET A 486 -23.90 -10.42 3.95
CA MET A 486 -23.25 -9.11 3.92
C MET A 486 -24.26 -7.95 4.12
N GLY A 487 -25.56 -8.25 4.21
CA GLY A 487 -26.63 -7.26 4.34
C GLY A 487 -26.92 -6.48 3.06
N LEU A 488 -26.50 -7.01 1.91
CA LEU A 488 -26.66 -6.39 0.60
C LEU A 488 -27.91 -6.92 -0.10
N GLU A 489 -28.48 -6.09 -0.96
CA GLU A 489 -29.59 -6.47 -1.83
C GLU A 489 -29.08 -6.98 -3.18
N PHE A 490 -29.79 -7.95 -3.78
CA PHE A 490 -29.39 -8.48 -5.09
C PHE A 490 -29.43 -7.42 -6.21
N ASP A 491 -30.24 -6.38 -6.07
CA ASP A 491 -30.24 -5.25 -7.00
C ASP A 491 -28.94 -4.44 -6.92
N GLU A 492 -28.37 -4.26 -5.73
CA GLU A 492 -27.07 -3.60 -5.55
C GLU A 492 -25.94 -4.42 -6.17
N ILE A 493 -26.01 -5.75 -6.11
CA ILE A 493 -25.02 -6.63 -6.76
C ILE A 493 -25.17 -6.61 -8.28
N ARG A 494 -26.40 -6.47 -8.81
CA ARG A 494 -26.62 -6.26 -10.26
C ARG A 494 -25.99 -4.95 -10.72
N GLU A 495 -26.20 -3.87 -9.98
CA GLU A 495 -25.58 -2.58 -10.25
C GLU A 495 -24.05 -2.66 -10.19
N LEU A 496 -23.48 -3.26 -9.13
CA LEU A 496 -22.05 -3.51 -9.02
C LEU A 496 -21.50 -4.26 -10.24
N LYS A 497 -22.21 -5.31 -10.67
CA LYS A 497 -21.81 -6.11 -11.84
C LYS A 497 -21.85 -5.29 -13.12
N ASP A 498 -22.90 -4.49 -13.34
CA ASP A 498 -23.02 -3.63 -14.52
C ASP A 498 -21.93 -2.55 -14.54
N ASP A 499 -21.65 -1.93 -13.39
CA ASP A 499 -20.56 -0.96 -13.23
C ASP A 499 -19.20 -1.57 -13.56
N LEU A 500 -18.89 -2.75 -13.02
CA LEU A 500 -17.62 -3.43 -13.29
C LEU A 500 -17.48 -3.84 -14.76
N TRP A 501 -18.55 -4.26 -15.43
CA TRP A 501 -18.51 -4.49 -16.88
C TRP A 501 -18.29 -3.20 -17.66
N ALA A 502 -18.91 -2.08 -17.26
CA ALA A 502 -18.66 -0.79 -17.88
C ALA A 502 -17.20 -0.34 -17.71
N LEU A 503 -16.59 -0.60 -16.55
CA LEU A 503 -15.16 -0.36 -16.31
C LEU A 503 -14.28 -1.29 -17.14
N CYS A 504 -14.63 -2.57 -17.26
CA CYS A 504 -13.94 -3.50 -18.14
C CYS A 504 -13.91 -3.00 -19.58
N ASP A 505 -15.06 -2.56 -20.11
CA ASP A 505 -15.19 -2.05 -21.47
C ASP A 505 -14.38 -0.75 -21.69
N GLN A 506 -14.31 0.15 -20.69
CA GLN A 506 -13.48 1.36 -20.74
C GLN A 506 -11.98 1.07 -20.90
N TYR A 507 -11.53 -0.08 -20.40
CA TYR A 507 -10.14 -0.54 -20.45
C TYR A 507 -9.87 -1.56 -21.55
N ALA A 508 -10.88 -1.98 -22.31
CA ALA A 508 -10.68 -2.90 -23.41
C ALA A 508 -10.00 -2.17 -24.57
N ASP A 509 -9.06 -2.84 -25.26
CA ASP A 509 -8.48 -2.27 -26.49
C ASP A 509 -9.55 -2.24 -27.59
N ASP A 510 -9.75 -1.07 -28.21
CA ASP A 510 -10.62 -0.82 -29.40
C ASP A 510 -10.26 -1.66 -30.65
N GLY A 511 -9.35 -2.63 -30.53
CA GLY A 511 -8.99 -3.57 -31.58
C GLY A 511 -10.10 -4.60 -31.79
N GLY A 512 -11.10 -4.22 -32.57
CA GLY A 512 -12.27 -5.02 -32.90
C GLY A 512 -11.94 -6.45 -33.33
N GLU A 513 -12.60 -7.40 -32.66
CA GLU A 513 -13.23 -8.61 -33.23
C GLU A 513 -13.90 -9.38 -32.08
N GLY A 514 -15.23 -9.51 -32.16
CA GLY A 514 -16.02 -10.57 -31.55
C GLY A 514 -16.22 -10.52 -30.03
N ARG A 515 -17.34 -9.90 -29.59
CA ARG A 515 -18.20 -10.61 -28.64
C ARG A 515 -18.57 -11.93 -29.31
N GLU A 516 -17.94 -13.03 -28.90
CA GLU A 516 -18.63 -14.31 -28.99
C GLU A 516 -19.67 -14.27 -27.88
N ASP A 517 -20.87 -13.83 -28.28
CA ASP A 517 -22.09 -14.09 -27.52
C ASP A 517 -22.09 -15.60 -27.23
N ALA A 518 -21.94 -15.95 -25.95
CA ALA A 518 -22.32 -17.25 -25.46
C ALA A 518 -23.85 -17.31 -25.44
N ASP A 519 -24.46 -17.23 -26.62
CA ASP A 519 -25.81 -17.72 -26.83
C ASP A 519 -25.70 -19.24 -26.76
N GLU A 520 -26.11 -19.79 -25.62
CA GLU A 520 -26.47 -21.20 -25.52
C GLU A 520 -27.53 -21.48 -26.59
N GLU A 521 -27.13 -22.17 -27.67
CA GLU A 521 -28.03 -22.85 -28.58
C GLU A 521 -28.91 -23.80 -27.76
N ILE A 522 -30.11 -23.33 -27.40
CA ILE A 522 -31.21 -24.18 -26.99
C ILE A 522 -31.60 -24.96 -28.24
N GLY A 523 -31.11 -26.21 -28.31
CA GLY A 523 -31.59 -27.19 -29.28
C GLY A 523 -33.08 -27.43 -29.06
N GLU A 524 -33.89 -26.97 -30.00
CA GLU A 524 -35.25 -27.47 -30.20
C GLU A 524 -35.16 -28.87 -30.81
N ASP A 525 -35.24 -29.90 -29.97
CA ASP A 525 -35.56 -31.25 -30.42
C ASP A 525 -37.09 -31.38 -30.51
N GLU A 526 -37.63 -31.15 -31.72
CA GLU A 526 -38.92 -31.72 -32.13
C GLU A 526 -38.67 -33.09 -32.81
N GLU A 527 -39.11 -34.17 -32.16
CA GLU A 527 -39.75 -35.33 -32.80
C GLU A 527 -40.77 -35.99 -31.85
#